data_AF-A0A653LP69-F1
#
_entry.id   AF-A0A653LP69-F1
#
_cell.length_a   1.000
_cell.length_b   1.000
_cell.length_c   1.000
_cell.angle_alpha   90.00
_cell.angle_beta   90.00
_cell.angle_gamma   90.00
#
_symmetry.space_group_name_H-M   'P 1'
#
loop_
_entity.id
_entity.type
_entity.pdbx_description
1 polymer ?
#
loop_
_entity_poly.entity_id
_entity_poly.type
_entity_poly.pdbx_seq_one_letter_code
_entity_poly.pdbx_strand_id
1 'polypeptide(L)'
;MSGRERSRRQVWRRRLLLAGVLPALAAAAFSLEVVVVLHHDAEGRGALADGAPARAAEAYAANRTLNLLEPWVAPYDEATARFRAGDPVGAVRGYATALPLAPAEQECRVRTDLALAHAAAGAPARGVRALGDCPVTDERAAEVLSALQDDLAAADEAAEADEQVPTDPPPDEPSGPGDGQDRAGRGEQAARQGELGERNDRGQERRQQAEDRADGTGIGAGRGQGRGDPGAGEAGPPAYSW
;
A
#
# COMPACT_ATOMS: atom_id res chain seq x y z
N MET A 1 65.70 7.72 -39.29
CA MET A 1 65.22 6.95 -38.11
C MET A 1 64.02 7.60 -37.39
N SER A 2 63.08 8.28 -38.06
CA SER A 2 62.13 9.20 -37.36
C SER A 2 60.65 8.73 -37.25
N GLY A 3 60.32 7.52 -37.73
CA GLY A 3 58.94 7.01 -37.74
C GLY A 3 58.54 6.18 -36.51
N ARG A 4 59.45 5.35 -35.98
CA ARG A 4 59.16 4.41 -34.87
C ARG A 4 59.03 5.07 -33.49
N GLU A 5 59.74 6.18 -33.26
CA GLU A 5 59.69 6.89 -31.96
C GLU A 5 58.40 7.71 -31.77
N ARG A 6 57.85 8.28 -32.86
CA ARG A 6 56.56 9.00 -32.80
C ARG A 6 55.41 8.07 -32.43
N SER A 7 55.40 6.85 -32.98
CA SER A 7 54.40 5.82 -32.66
C SER A 7 54.44 5.41 -31.18
N ARG A 8 55.63 5.19 -30.60
CA ARG A 8 55.77 4.82 -29.17
C ARG A 8 55.26 5.91 -28.22
N ARG A 9 55.57 7.18 -28.48
CA ARG A 9 55.08 8.32 -27.68
C ARG A 9 53.56 8.50 -27.79
N GLN A 10 52.99 8.26 -28.97
CA GLN A 10 51.55 8.37 -29.21
C GLN A 10 50.76 7.25 -28.51
N VAL A 11 51.27 6.02 -28.50
CA VAL A 11 50.69 4.89 -27.75
C VAL A 11 50.75 5.16 -26.24
N TRP A 12 51.87 5.66 -25.73
CA TRP A 12 52.01 5.99 -24.29
C TRP A 12 51.07 7.12 -23.85
N ARG A 13 50.94 8.19 -24.66
CA ARG A 13 49.97 9.26 -24.41
C ARG A 13 48.53 8.77 -24.43
N ARG A 14 48.15 7.92 -25.39
CA ARG A 14 46.82 7.30 -25.43
C ARG A 14 46.56 6.44 -24.18
N ARG A 15 47.55 5.66 -23.75
CA ARG A 15 47.44 4.85 -22.53
C ARG A 15 47.28 5.69 -21.27
N LEU A 16 48.03 6.79 -21.14
CA LEU A 16 47.88 7.73 -20.02
C LEU A 16 46.51 8.44 -20.06
N LEU A 17 46.03 8.83 -21.25
CA LEU A 17 44.69 9.41 -21.40
C LEU A 17 43.59 8.40 -21.02
N LEU A 18 43.70 7.14 -21.46
CA LEU A 18 42.75 6.10 -21.07
C LEU A 18 42.83 5.76 -19.58
N ALA A 19 44.03 5.78 -18.99
CA ALA A 19 44.23 5.49 -17.57
C ALA A 19 43.85 6.65 -16.63
N GLY A 20 43.78 7.89 -17.12
CA GLY A 20 43.46 9.06 -16.31
C GLY A 20 42.11 9.71 -16.65
N VAL A 21 41.86 10.01 -17.92
CA VAL A 21 40.65 10.71 -18.36
C VAL A 21 39.42 9.82 -18.26
N LEU A 22 39.55 8.54 -18.61
CA LEU A 22 38.41 7.62 -18.60
C LEU A 22 37.88 7.37 -17.17
N PRO A 23 38.72 7.09 -16.16
CA PRO A 23 38.29 7.04 -14.76
C PRO A 23 37.75 8.37 -14.25
N ALA A 24 38.36 9.51 -14.64
CA ALA A 24 37.87 10.83 -14.24
C ALA A 24 36.47 11.13 -14.79
N LEU A 25 36.19 10.76 -16.05
CA LEU A 25 34.86 10.89 -16.66
C LEU A 25 33.85 9.97 -15.98
N ALA A 26 34.23 8.74 -15.65
CA ALA A 26 33.38 7.82 -14.91
C ALA A 26 33.03 8.37 -13.52
N ALA A 27 34.01 8.91 -12.79
CA ALA A 27 33.78 9.54 -11.49
C ALA A 27 32.89 10.79 -11.59
N ALA A 28 33.06 11.60 -12.63
CA ALA A 28 32.23 12.78 -12.88
C ALA A 28 30.78 12.39 -13.20
N ALA A 29 30.57 11.37 -14.04
CA ALA A 29 29.24 10.85 -14.36
C ALA A 29 28.55 10.30 -13.10
N PHE A 30 29.26 9.51 -12.30
CA PHE A 30 28.75 8.99 -11.01
C PHE A 30 28.40 10.12 -10.04
N SER A 31 29.25 11.16 -9.95
CA SER A 31 28.98 12.31 -9.09
C SER A 31 27.73 13.07 -9.54
N LEU A 32 27.54 13.23 -10.86
CA LEU A 32 26.35 13.86 -11.42
C LEU A 32 25.08 13.04 -11.11
N GLU A 33 25.14 11.72 -11.25
CA GLU A 33 24.04 10.81 -10.91
C GLU A 33 23.62 10.96 -9.44
N VAL A 34 24.58 10.94 -8.51
CA VAL A 34 24.31 11.15 -7.07
C VAL A 34 23.65 12.49 -6.82
N VAL A 35 24.11 13.58 -7.46
CA VAL A 35 23.48 14.90 -7.32
C VAL A 35 22.04 14.91 -7.82
N VAL A 36 21.74 14.25 -8.94
CA VAL A 36 20.38 14.16 -9.48
C VAL A 36 19.47 13.37 -8.55
N VAL A 37 19.94 12.21 -8.05
CA VAL A 37 19.17 11.38 -7.11
C VAL A 37 18.84 12.15 -5.84
N LEU A 38 19.81 12.85 -5.25
CA LEU A 38 19.61 13.67 -4.06
C LEU A 38 18.67 14.85 -4.29
N HIS A 39 18.67 15.45 -5.49
CA HIS A 39 17.77 16.54 -5.82
C HIS A 39 16.30 16.08 -5.83
N HIS A 40 16.02 14.97 -6.49
CA HIS A 40 14.66 14.42 -6.55
C HIS A 40 14.20 13.88 -5.20
N ASP A 41 15.09 13.30 -4.38
CA ASP A 41 14.77 12.92 -3.01
C ASP A 41 14.40 14.15 -2.15
N ALA A 42 15.18 15.23 -2.25
CA ALA A 42 14.88 16.47 -1.55
C ALA A 42 13.56 17.10 -2.02
N GLU A 43 13.26 17.07 -3.32
CA GLU A 43 11.98 17.55 -3.87
C GLU A 43 10.81 16.68 -3.38
N GLY A 44 10.96 15.36 -3.37
CA GLY A 44 9.95 14.44 -2.86
C GLY A 44 9.65 14.65 -1.38
N ARG A 45 10.70 14.78 -0.55
CA ARG A 45 10.56 15.07 0.89
C ARG A 45 9.96 16.45 1.13
N GLY A 46 10.37 17.46 0.37
CA GLY A 46 9.79 18.81 0.41
C GLY A 46 8.30 18.79 0.08
N ALA A 47 7.92 18.13 -1.02
CA ALA A 47 6.52 18.00 -1.42
C ALA A 47 5.67 17.24 -0.38
N LEU A 48 6.23 16.22 0.29
CA LEU A 48 5.55 15.57 1.42
C LEU A 48 5.38 16.51 2.62
N ALA A 49 6.39 17.31 2.95
CA ALA A 49 6.31 18.29 4.02
C ALA A 49 5.29 19.41 3.72
N ASP A 50 5.16 19.79 2.45
CA ASP A 50 4.19 20.78 1.97
C ASP A 50 2.77 20.22 1.82
N GLY A 51 2.53 18.94 2.16
CA GLY A 51 1.22 18.30 2.04
C GLY A 51 0.80 18.02 0.59
N ALA A 52 1.75 17.91 -0.33
CA ALA A 52 1.55 17.62 -1.75
C ALA A 52 2.05 16.20 -2.14
N PRO A 53 1.43 15.13 -1.61
CA PRO A 53 1.94 13.76 -1.77
C PRO A 53 1.89 13.25 -3.22
N ALA A 54 0.96 13.75 -4.06
CA ALA A 54 0.93 13.41 -5.48
C ALA A 54 2.18 13.91 -6.22
N ARG A 55 2.61 15.15 -5.92
CA ARG A 55 3.84 15.72 -6.50
C ARG A 55 5.08 14.96 -6.00
N ALA A 56 5.10 14.56 -4.74
CA ALA A 56 6.16 13.72 -4.20
C ALA A 56 6.28 12.38 -4.97
N ALA A 57 5.14 11.74 -5.27
CA ALA A 57 5.14 10.49 -6.03
C ALA A 57 5.74 10.67 -7.43
N GLU A 58 5.47 11.77 -8.12
CA GLU A 58 6.08 12.07 -9.42
C GLU A 58 7.59 12.28 -9.33
N ALA A 59 8.07 13.00 -8.30
CA ALA A 59 9.50 13.22 -8.07
C ALA A 59 10.23 11.90 -7.78
N TYR A 60 9.67 11.03 -6.94
CA TYR A 60 10.25 9.71 -6.66
C TYR A 60 10.17 8.76 -7.87
N ALA A 61 9.11 8.83 -8.66
CA ALA A 61 8.98 8.06 -9.90
C ALA A 61 10.11 8.35 -10.89
N ALA A 62 10.51 9.63 -11.01
CA ALA A 62 11.65 10.04 -11.85
C ALA A 62 12.99 9.42 -11.39
N ASN A 63 13.12 9.11 -10.11
CA ASN A 63 14.32 8.51 -9.53
C ASN A 63 14.45 6.99 -9.71
N ARG A 64 13.39 6.29 -10.16
CA ARG A 64 13.38 4.81 -10.24
C ARG A 64 14.45 4.22 -11.15
N THR A 65 14.82 4.93 -12.21
CA THR A 65 15.82 4.47 -13.18
C THR A 65 17.23 4.94 -12.86
N LEU A 66 17.38 5.82 -11.86
CA LEU A 66 18.65 6.48 -11.52
C LEU A 66 19.28 5.93 -10.25
N ASN A 67 18.50 5.34 -9.33
CA ASN A 67 19.05 4.82 -8.09
C ASN A 67 19.60 3.39 -8.26
N LEU A 68 20.84 3.27 -8.74
CA LEU A 68 21.51 1.98 -8.93
C LEU A 68 22.07 1.39 -7.62
N LEU A 69 22.33 2.22 -6.61
CA LEU A 69 22.95 1.78 -5.35
C LEU A 69 21.93 1.15 -4.40
N GLU A 70 20.74 1.76 -4.31
CA GLU A 70 19.65 1.30 -3.45
C GLU A 70 18.36 1.17 -4.27
N PRO A 71 18.25 0.14 -5.12
CA PRO A 71 17.19 0.03 -6.12
C PRO A 71 15.78 -0.11 -5.51
N TRP A 72 15.69 -0.40 -4.21
CA TRP A 72 14.43 -0.51 -3.46
C TRP A 72 13.88 0.84 -2.98
N VAL A 73 14.74 1.87 -2.79
CA VAL A 73 14.37 3.15 -2.17
C VAL A 73 13.38 3.92 -3.04
N ALA A 74 13.70 4.10 -4.33
CA ALA A 74 12.82 4.84 -5.23
C ALA A 74 11.39 4.26 -5.34
N PRO A 75 11.19 2.93 -5.55
CA PRO A 75 9.83 2.38 -5.53
C PRO A 75 9.17 2.42 -4.14
N TYR A 76 9.94 2.33 -3.05
CA TYR A 76 9.41 2.45 -1.68
C TYR A 76 8.92 3.87 -1.37
N ASP A 77 9.70 4.89 -1.69
CA ASP A 77 9.34 6.30 -1.44
C ASP A 77 8.17 6.72 -2.32
N GLU A 78 8.17 6.31 -3.59
CA GLU A 78 7.05 6.51 -4.51
C GLU A 78 5.77 5.85 -3.97
N ALA A 79 5.86 4.62 -3.46
CA ALA A 79 4.73 3.92 -2.83
C ALA A 79 4.21 4.67 -1.60
N THR A 80 5.13 5.15 -0.75
CA THR A 80 4.80 5.92 0.46
C THR A 80 4.10 7.22 0.11
N ALA A 81 4.58 7.93 -0.91
CA ALA A 81 3.93 9.13 -1.41
C ALA A 81 2.53 8.83 -1.96
N ARG A 82 2.35 7.75 -2.73
CA ARG A 82 1.03 7.32 -3.20
C ARG A 82 0.08 6.93 -2.09
N PHE A 83 0.57 6.21 -1.08
CA PHE A 83 -0.23 5.84 0.08
C PHE A 83 -0.78 7.09 0.79
N ARG A 84 0.09 8.08 1.02
CA ARG A 84 -0.28 9.38 1.58
C ARG A 84 -1.20 10.22 0.68
N ALA A 85 -1.12 10.03 -0.63
CA ALA A 85 -2.03 10.67 -1.59
C ALA A 85 -3.41 10.00 -1.67
N GLY A 86 -3.66 8.95 -0.88
CA GLY A 86 -4.92 8.21 -0.92
C GLY A 86 -5.02 7.21 -2.08
N ASP A 87 -3.88 6.80 -2.66
CA ASP A 87 -3.81 5.73 -3.66
C ASP A 87 -3.19 4.45 -3.06
N PRO A 88 -3.94 3.70 -2.24
CA PRO A 88 -3.43 2.49 -1.61
C PRO A 88 -3.14 1.37 -2.63
N VAL A 89 -3.85 1.34 -3.76
CA VAL A 89 -3.62 0.33 -4.83
C VAL A 89 -2.29 0.60 -5.55
N GLY A 90 -1.98 1.87 -5.83
CA GLY A 90 -0.67 2.29 -6.31
C GLY A 90 0.45 1.99 -5.31
N ALA A 91 0.20 2.25 -4.02
CA ALA A 91 1.15 1.95 -2.95
C ALA A 91 1.47 0.44 -2.87
N VAL A 92 0.45 -0.44 -2.89
CA VAL A 92 0.63 -1.90 -2.92
C VAL A 92 1.59 -2.31 -4.03
N ARG A 93 1.41 -1.79 -5.26
CA ARG A 93 2.30 -2.11 -6.39
C ARG A 93 3.73 -1.63 -6.18
N GLY A 94 3.90 -0.43 -5.64
CA GLY A 94 5.21 0.14 -5.37
C GLY A 94 5.96 -0.62 -4.28
N TYR A 95 5.31 -0.90 -3.14
CA TYR A 95 5.90 -1.69 -2.06
C TYR A 95 6.20 -3.13 -2.48
N ALA A 96 5.32 -3.78 -3.24
CA ALA A 96 5.58 -5.12 -3.79
C ALA A 96 6.78 -5.12 -4.76
N THR A 97 7.04 -4.01 -5.45
CA THR A 97 8.23 -3.85 -6.30
C THR A 97 9.49 -3.62 -5.46
N ALA A 98 9.39 -2.86 -4.37
CA ALA A 98 10.51 -2.57 -3.47
C ALA A 98 10.94 -3.79 -2.65
N LEU A 99 10.00 -4.62 -2.21
CA LEU A 99 10.23 -5.75 -1.30
C LEU A 99 11.36 -6.71 -1.74
N PRO A 100 11.37 -7.26 -2.98
CA PRO A 100 12.44 -8.18 -3.39
C PRO A 100 13.81 -7.50 -3.57
N LEU A 101 13.87 -6.17 -3.57
CA LEU A 101 15.09 -5.38 -3.74
C LEU A 101 15.63 -4.88 -2.39
N ALA A 102 14.82 -4.95 -1.33
CA ALA A 102 15.18 -4.42 -0.03
C ALA A 102 16.23 -5.31 0.64
N PRO A 103 17.24 -4.73 1.31
CA PRO A 103 18.15 -5.49 2.15
C PRO A 103 17.40 -6.05 3.37
N ALA A 104 17.93 -7.12 3.98
CA ALA A 104 17.26 -7.86 5.05
C ALA A 104 16.85 -6.95 6.24
N GLU A 105 17.65 -5.93 6.53
CA GLU A 105 17.42 -4.97 7.61
C GLU A 105 16.21 -4.06 7.34
N GLN A 106 15.81 -3.89 6.07
CA GLN A 106 14.70 -3.03 5.64
C GLN A 106 13.48 -3.84 5.17
N GLU A 107 13.62 -5.16 4.98
CA GLU A 107 12.56 -6.04 4.49
C GLU A 107 11.29 -5.93 5.35
N CYS A 108 11.45 -5.91 6.68
CA CYS A 108 10.31 -5.79 7.58
C CYS A 108 9.62 -4.43 7.53
N ARG A 109 10.36 -3.35 7.25
CA ARG A 109 9.78 -2.03 7.02
C ARG A 109 8.86 -2.06 5.80
N VAL A 110 9.38 -2.56 4.67
CA VAL A 110 8.61 -2.65 3.42
C VAL A 110 7.39 -3.57 3.56
N ARG A 111 7.53 -4.70 4.26
CA ARG A 111 6.42 -5.61 4.53
C ARG A 111 5.32 -4.98 5.38
N THR A 112 5.70 -4.21 6.39
CA THR A 112 4.74 -3.51 7.26
C THR A 112 3.95 -2.49 6.47
N ASP A 113 4.62 -1.66 5.67
CA ASP A 113 3.93 -0.68 4.84
C ASP A 113 3.09 -1.31 3.73
N LEU A 114 3.54 -2.43 3.16
CA LEU A 114 2.74 -3.23 2.23
C LEU A 114 1.49 -3.80 2.90
N ALA A 115 1.59 -4.25 4.15
CA ALA A 115 0.46 -4.74 4.92
C ALA A 115 -0.60 -3.65 5.14
N LEU A 116 -0.15 -2.45 5.55
CA LEU A 116 -1.00 -1.27 5.70
C LEU A 116 -1.63 -0.84 4.38
N ALA A 117 -0.88 -0.88 3.28
CA ALA A 117 -1.39 -0.57 1.95
C ALA A 117 -2.48 -1.55 1.50
N HIS A 118 -2.31 -2.84 1.77
CA HIS A 118 -3.33 -3.85 1.51
C HIS A 118 -4.60 -3.63 2.34
N ALA A 119 -4.44 -3.29 3.62
CA ALA A 119 -5.56 -2.96 4.50
C ALA A 119 -6.36 -1.77 3.99
N ALA A 120 -5.70 -0.66 3.67
CA ALA A 120 -6.35 0.53 3.12
C ALA A 120 -6.99 0.29 1.74
N ALA A 121 -6.47 -0.68 0.97
CA ALA A 121 -7.06 -1.12 -0.29
C ALA A 121 -8.25 -2.08 -0.10
N GLY A 122 -8.67 -2.38 1.13
CA GLY A 122 -9.77 -3.30 1.44
C GLY A 122 -9.39 -4.78 1.33
N ALA A 123 -8.11 -5.13 1.48
CA ALA A 123 -7.60 -6.49 1.40
C ALA A 123 -6.80 -6.91 2.66
N PRO A 124 -7.39 -6.84 3.86
CA PRO A 124 -6.72 -7.12 5.15
C PRO A 124 -5.99 -8.48 5.19
N ALA A 125 -6.62 -9.53 4.65
CA ALA A 125 -6.04 -10.89 4.56
C ALA A 125 -4.68 -10.91 3.87
N ARG A 126 -4.56 -10.13 2.78
CA ARG A 126 -3.32 -10.02 2.02
C ARG A 126 -2.28 -9.20 2.80
N GLY A 127 -2.74 -8.23 3.58
CA GLY A 127 -1.87 -7.43 4.44
C GLY A 127 -1.22 -8.26 5.55
N VAL A 128 -2.02 -9.02 6.30
CA VAL A 128 -1.49 -9.92 7.34
C VAL A 128 -0.49 -10.93 6.75
N ARG A 129 -0.81 -11.52 5.59
CA ARG A 129 0.12 -12.42 4.89
C ARG A 129 1.41 -11.71 4.45
N ALA A 130 1.31 -10.46 3.99
CA ALA A 130 2.47 -9.70 3.55
C ALA A 130 3.45 -9.39 4.68
N LEU A 131 2.97 -9.31 5.92
CA LEU A 131 3.80 -9.04 7.09
C LEU A 131 4.79 -10.18 7.39
N GLY A 132 4.37 -11.45 7.21
CA GLY A 132 5.18 -12.62 7.57
C GLY A 132 5.56 -12.60 9.06
N ASP A 133 6.83 -12.92 9.36
CA ASP A 133 7.36 -12.99 10.73
C ASP A 133 7.90 -11.65 11.26
N CYS A 134 7.57 -10.52 10.60
CA CYS A 134 8.12 -9.23 10.95
C CYS A 134 7.55 -8.71 12.29
N PRO A 135 8.41 -8.31 13.24
CA PRO A 135 7.94 -7.74 14.50
C PRO A 135 7.31 -6.37 14.23
N VAL A 136 6.03 -6.23 14.59
CA VAL A 136 5.34 -4.94 14.52
C VAL A 136 5.72 -4.15 15.77
N THR A 137 6.68 -3.24 15.64
CA THR A 137 7.18 -2.44 16.77
C THR A 137 6.51 -1.07 16.88
N ASP A 138 5.84 -0.61 15.82
CA ASP A 138 5.05 0.62 15.84
C ASP A 138 3.67 0.32 16.44
N GLU A 139 3.35 0.93 17.59
CA GLU A 139 2.07 0.75 18.30
C GLU A 139 0.85 0.99 17.39
N ARG A 140 0.97 1.92 16.44
CA ARG A 140 -0.12 2.28 15.54
C ARG A 140 -0.25 1.27 14.40
N ALA A 141 0.87 0.74 13.92
CA ALA A 141 0.83 -0.39 13.01
C ALA A 141 0.27 -1.63 13.72
N ALA A 142 0.60 -1.83 15.00
CA ALA A 142 0.10 -2.94 15.81
C ALA A 142 -1.42 -2.85 16.02
N GLU A 143 -1.95 -1.66 16.31
CA GLU A 143 -3.41 -1.42 16.46
C GLU A 143 -4.17 -1.68 15.15
N VAL A 144 -3.64 -1.17 14.03
CA VAL A 144 -4.23 -1.44 12.71
C VAL A 144 -4.16 -2.93 12.40
N LEU A 145 -3.02 -3.58 12.65
CA LEU A 145 -2.86 -5.02 12.40
C LEU A 145 -3.74 -5.89 13.30
N SER A 146 -3.92 -5.55 14.58
CA SER A 146 -4.82 -6.28 15.47
C SER A 146 -6.26 -6.18 15.00
N ALA A 147 -6.70 -4.97 14.60
CA ALA A 147 -8.05 -4.79 14.05
C ALA A 147 -8.26 -5.63 12.77
N LEU A 148 -7.25 -5.70 11.89
CA LEU A 148 -7.33 -6.52 10.67
C LEU A 148 -7.32 -8.02 10.97
N GLN A 149 -6.63 -8.47 12.02
CA GLN A 149 -6.63 -9.87 12.47
C GLN A 149 -7.99 -10.26 13.05
N ASP A 150 -8.60 -9.39 13.85
CA ASP A 150 -9.94 -9.60 14.40
C ASP A 150 -10.99 -9.70 13.28
N ASP A 151 -10.91 -8.83 12.26
CA ASP A 151 -11.79 -8.88 11.09
C ASP A 151 -11.65 -10.18 10.29
N LEU A 152 -10.43 -10.72 10.19
CA LEU A 152 -10.17 -12.00 9.52
C LEU A 152 -10.70 -13.18 10.32
N ALA A 153 -10.47 -13.21 11.63
CA ALA A 153 -10.98 -14.25 12.51
C ALA A 153 -12.52 -14.26 12.50
N ALA A 154 -13.15 -13.10 12.54
CA ALA A 154 -14.61 -12.98 12.44
C ALA A 154 -15.14 -13.45 11.07
N ALA A 155 -14.40 -13.21 9.98
CA ALA A 155 -14.78 -13.70 8.66
C ALA A 155 -14.64 -15.23 8.52
N ASP A 156 -13.61 -15.82 9.14
CA ASP A 156 -13.40 -17.28 9.14
C ASP A 156 -14.49 -18.00 9.95
N GLU A 157 -14.81 -17.50 11.14
CA GLU A 157 -15.93 -17.99 11.98
C GLU A 157 -17.28 -17.88 11.25
N ALA A 158 -17.51 -16.78 10.53
CA ALA A 158 -18.72 -16.61 9.72
C ALA A 158 -18.78 -17.59 8.54
N ALA A 159 -17.65 -17.95 7.95
CA ALA A 159 -17.57 -18.95 6.88
C ALA A 159 -17.82 -20.38 7.42
N GLU A 160 -17.27 -20.72 8.59
CA GLU A 160 -17.52 -22.03 9.23
C GLU A 160 -18.96 -22.18 9.75
N ALA A 161 -19.62 -21.07 10.11
CA ALA A 161 -21.03 -21.08 10.49
C ALA A 161 -21.99 -21.29 9.30
N ASP A 162 -21.61 -20.85 8.09
CA ASP A 162 -22.41 -21.05 6.86
C ASP A 162 -22.21 -22.47 6.27
N GLU A 163 -21.09 -23.14 6.58
CA GLU A 163 -20.83 -24.53 6.19
C GLU A 163 -21.55 -25.57 7.09
N GLN A 164 -22.19 -25.13 8.18
CA GLN A 164 -23.17 -25.91 8.93
C GLN A 164 -24.57 -25.81 8.30
N VAL A 165 -24.65 -26.12 7.00
CA VAL A 165 -25.93 -26.44 6.36
C VAL A 165 -26.45 -27.72 7.04
N PRO A 166 -27.64 -27.71 7.67
CA PRO A 166 -28.26 -28.93 8.17
C PRO A 166 -28.32 -29.91 7.01
N THR A 167 -27.67 -31.07 7.18
CA THR A 167 -27.78 -32.18 6.24
C THR A 167 -29.19 -32.73 6.41
N ASP A 168 -30.18 -32.08 5.79
CA ASP A 168 -31.50 -32.67 5.67
C ASP A 168 -31.32 -34.00 4.91
N PRO A 169 -31.80 -35.12 5.47
CA PRO A 169 -31.70 -36.41 4.78
C PRO A 169 -32.43 -36.30 3.43
N PRO A 170 -31.91 -36.94 2.38
CA PRO A 170 -32.51 -36.83 1.05
C PRO A 170 -33.97 -37.30 1.10
N PRO A 171 -34.91 -36.58 0.47
CA PRO A 171 -36.28 -37.05 0.37
C PRO A 171 -36.31 -38.30 -0.51
N ASP A 172 -36.93 -39.36 0.00
CA ASP A 172 -37.20 -40.60 -0.73
C ASP A 172 -37.92 -40.28 -2.06
N GLU A 173 -37.27 -40.56 -3.19
CA GLU A 173 -37.87 -40.50 -4.52
C GLU A 173 -38.87 -41.66 -4.71
N PRO A 174 -40.13 -41.39 -5.10
CA PRO A 174 -40.95 -42.37 -5.80
C PRO A 174 -40.75 -42.21 -7.32
N SER A 175 -40.17 -43.25 -7.92
CA SER A 175 -40.06 -43.42 -9.37
C SER A 175 -41.42 -43.32 -10.09
N GLY A 176 -41.50 -42.44 -11.09
CA GLY A 176 -42.59 -42.40 -12.05
C GLY A 176 -42.24 -41.56 -13.28
N PRO A 177 -42.33 -42.07 -14.52
CA PRO A 177 -42.00 -41.31 -15.72
C PRO A 177 -43.22 -40.49 -16.18
N GLY A 178 -43.04 -39.19 -16.42
CA GLY A 178 -44.13 -38.36 -16.94
C GLY A 178 -43.72 -36.92 -17.20
N ASP A 179 -43.54 -36.63 -18.48
CA ASP A 179 -43.42 -35.35 -19.18
C ASP A 179 -43.94 -34.09 -18.45
N GLY A 180 -43.06 -33.10 -18.26
CA GLY A 180 -43.45 -31.78 -17.72
C GLY A 180 -42.33 -30.82 -17.31
N GLN A 181 -41.14 -30.90 -17.90
CA GLN A 181 -40.07 -29.91 -17.66
C GLN A 181 -40.40 -28.65 -18.47
N ASP A 182 -40.81 -27.56 -17.80
CA ASP A 182 -40.63 -26.15 -18.25
C ASP A 182 -41.32 -25.11 -17.34
N ARG A 183 -42.12 -25.53 -16.35
CA ARG A 183 -42.78 -24.62 -15.38
C ARG A 183 -42.25 -24.64 -13.95
N ALA A 184 -41.63 -25.73 -13.49
CA ALA A 184 -41.16 -25.84 -12.10
C ALA A 184 -39.88 -25.03 -11.80
N GLY A 185 -38.90 -25.02 -12.71
CA GLY A 185 -37.62 -24.32 -12.48
C GLY A 185 -37.72 -22.79 -12.42
N ARG A 186 -38.78 -22.20 -12.99
CA ARG A 186 -39.01 -20.74 -13.00
C ARG A 186 -39.52 -20.22 -11.64
N GLY A 187 -40.29 -21.04 -10.92
CA GLY A 187 -40.77 -20.69 -9.58
C GLY A 187 -39.66 -20.69 -8.54
N GLU A 188 -38.75 -21.66 -8.64
CA GLU A 188 -37.60 -21.76 -7.71
C GLU A 188 -36.56 -20.66 -7.96
N GLN A 189 -36.31 -20.29 -9.22
CA GLN A 189 -35.47 -19.13 -9.55
C GLN A 189 -36.09 -17.81 -9.11
N ALA A 190 -37.42 -17.65 -9.22
CA ALA A 190 -38.12 -16.46 -8.74
C ALA A 190 -38.09 -16.36 -7.20
N ALA A 191 -38.23 -17.49 -6.49
CA ALA A 191 -38.11 -17.53 -5.03
C ALA A 191 -36.69 -17.15 -4.58
N ARG A 192 -35.65 -17.68 -5.25
CA ARG A 192 -34.25 -17.31 -4.96
C ARG A 192 -33.95 -15.84 -5.28
N GLN A 193 -34.51 -15.27 -6.35
CA GLN A 193 -34.37 -13.84 -6.65
C GLN A 193 -35.08 -12.96 -5.61
N GLY A 194 -36.24 -13.38 -5.11
CA GLY A 194 -36.96 -12.68 -4.04
C GLY A 194 -36.15 -12.65 -2.74
N GLU A 195 -35.59 -13.78 -2.35
CA GLU A 195 -34.78 -13.88 -1.12
C GLU A 195 -33.49 -13.05 -1.20
N LEU A 196 -32.83 -13.03 -2.36
CA LEU A 196 -31.65 -12.19 -2.60
C LEU A 196 -31.99 -10.68 -2.56
N GLY A 197 -33.14 -10.27 -3.08
CA GLY A 197 -33.62 -8.89 -2.99
C GLY A 197 -33.85 -8.47 -1.54
N GLU A 198 -34.56 -9.29 -0.78
CA GLU A 198 -34.91 -8.99 0.61
C GLU A 198 -33.69 -8.95 1.55
N ARG A 199 -32.65 -9.76 1.28
CA ARG A 199 -31.36 -9.66 1.97
C ARG A 199 -30.63 -8.36 1.63
N ASN A 200 -30.67 -7.93 0.37
CA ASN A 200 -30.01 -6.69 -0.06
C ASN A 200 -30.68 -5.45 0.55
N ASP A 201 -32.01 -5.41 0.58
CA ASP A 201 -32.80 -4.32 1.17
C ASP A 201 -32.53 -4.19 2.68
N ARG A 202 -32.56 -5.30 3.42
CA ARG A 202 -32.16 -5.33 4.84
C ARG A 202 -30.72 -4.88 5.06
N GLY A 203 -29.82 -5.15 4.11
CA GLY A 203 -28.44 -4.69 4.14
C GLY A 203 -28.30 -3.19 3.97
N GLN A 204 -29.13 -2.57 3.12
CA GLN A 204 -29.14 -1.12 2.93
C GLN A 204 -29.75 -0.39 4.13
N GLU A 205 -30.86 -0.88 4.68
CA GLU A 205 -31.50 -0.28 5.86
C GLU A 205 -30.56 -0.25 7.08
N ARG A 206 -29.77 -1.30 7.29
CA ARG A 206 -28.77 -1.33 8.38
C ARG A 206 -27.67 -0.30 8.19
N ARG A 207 -27.24 -0.06 6.95
CA ARG A 207 -26.23 0.98 6.65
C ARG A 207 -26.79 2.37 6.91
N GLN A 208 -27.99 2.66 6.43
CA GLN A 208 -28.66 3.94 6.69
C GLN A 208 -28.87 4.17 8.20
N GLN A 209 -29.32 3.15 8.95
CA GLN A 209 -29.46 3.27 10.41
C GLN A 209 -28.12 3.47 11.14
N ALA A 210 -27.03 2.92 10.62
CA ALA A 210 -25.69 3.13 11.19
C ALA A 210 -25.17 4.54 10.91
N GLU A 211 -25.41 5.06 9.70
CA GLU A 211 -25.12 6.44 9.30
C GLU A 211 -25.94 7.44 10.13
N ASP A 212 -27.25 7.23 10.27
CA ASP A 212 -28.14 8.06 11.09
C ASP A 212 -27.74 8.04 12.58
N ARG A 213 -27.25 6.90 13.08
CA ARG A 213 -26.75 6.79 14.46
C ARG A 213 -25.44 7.57 14.64
N ALA A 214 -24.56 7.53 13.64
CA ALA A 214 -23.33 8.31 13.65
C ALA A 214 -23.61 9.82 13.63
N ASP A 215 -24.57 10.27 12.81
CA ASP A 215 -24.95 11.68 12.70
C ASP A 215 -25.81 12.17 13.88
N GLY A 216 -26.64 11.30 14.47
CA GLY A 216 -27.53 11.62 15.58
C GLY A 216 -26.84 11.82 16.95
N THR A 217 -25.58 11.42 17.09
CA THR A 217 -24.83 11.55 18.36
C THR A 217 -24.10 12.89 18.48
N GLY A 218 -24.28 13.80 17.52
CA GLY A 218 -23.57 15.08 17.42
C GLY A 218 -24.22 16.32 18.04
N ILE A 219 -25.33 16.22 18.79
CA ILE A 219 -25.97 17.40 19.41
C ILE A 219 -26.35 17.15 20.89
N GLY A 220 -25.44 17.53 21.80
CA GLY A 220 -25.84 18.02 23.13
C GLY A 220 -25.06 17.52 24.34
N ALA A 221 -23.98 18.24 24.71
CA ALA A 221 -23.54 18.60 26.08
C ALA A 221 -22.05 19.02 26.02
N GLY A 222 -21.56 20.13 26.56
CA GLY A 222 -22.15 21.08 27.47
C GLY A 222 -21.35 22.39 27.48
N ARG A 223 -22.09 23.46 27.77
CA ARG A 223 -21.63 24.84 27.95
C ARG A 223 -20.97 24.94 29.34
N GLY A 224 -19.65 25.04 29.40
CA GLY A 224 -18.87 25.22 30.62
C GLY A 224 -17.94 26.43 30.49
N GLN A 225 -18.31 27.53 31.14
CA GLN A 225 -17.65 28.83 31.15
C GLN A 225 -16.56 28.85 32.22
N GLY A 226 -15.32 29.25 31.90
CA GLY A 226 -14.31 29.46 32.93
C GLY A 226 -12.88 29.78 32.47
N ARG A 227 -12.55 31.08 32.52
CA ARG A 227 -11.23 31.70 32.85
C ARG A 227 -9.95 31.25 32.12
N GLY A 228 -9.55 32.10 31.19
CA GLY A 228 -8.24 32.75 31.01
C GLY A 228 -6.95 32.13 31.57
N ASP A 229 -5.99 31.96 30.66
CA ASP A 229 -4.59 32.34 30.83
C ASP A 229 -3.96 32.65 29.44
N PRO A 230 -3.18 33.73 29.26
CA PRO A 230 -2.47 33.99 28.01
C PRO A 230 -0.99 33.56 28.15
N GLY A 231 -0.57 32.59 27.34
CA GLY A 231 0.85 32.41 27.07
C GLY A 231 1.27 30.95 26.96
N ALA A 232 1.54 30.51 25.72
CA ALA A 232 2.77 29.83 25.32
C ALA A 232 2.61 29.27 23.90
N GLY A 233 3.50 29.72 23.02
CA GLY A 233 4.12 28.92 21.97
C GLY A 233 3.23 28.35 20.86
N GLU A 234 3.35 28.92 19.67
CA GLU A 234 3.13 28.19 18.41
C GLU A 234 3.90 26.86 18.43
N ALA A 235 3.20 25.77 18.71
CA ALA A 235 3.66 24.43 18.40
C ALA A 235 3.31 24.17 16.94
N GLY A 236 4.33 24.29 16.07
CA GLY A 236 4.26 23.77 14.71
C GLY A 236 3.97 22.26 14.72
N PRO A 237 3.47 21.71 13.59
CA PRO A 237 3.16 20.29 13.49
C PRO A 237 4.41 19.44 13.79
N PRO A 238 4.26 18.26 14.41
CA PRO A 238 5.39 17.40 14.74
C PRO A 238 6.13 17.03 13.44
N ALA A 239 7.39 17.42 13.38
CA ALA A 239 8.31 16.95 12.35
C ALA A 239 8.45 15.43 12.50
N TYR A 240 7.96 14.72 11.49
CA TYR A 240 8.21 13.29 11.33
C TYR A 240 9.72 13.08 11.11
N SER A 241 10.44 12.63 12.13
CA SER A 241 11.77 12.03 11.95
C SER A 241 11.60 10.52 11.79
N TRP A 242 11.72 10.05 10.55
CA TRP A 242 11.86 8.63 10.19
C TRP A 242 13.31 8.35 9.79
#